data_AF-X0W1J8-F1
#
_entry.id   AF-X0W1J8-F1
#
_cell.length_a   1.000
_cell.length_b   1.000
_cell.length_c   1.000
_cell.angle_alpha   90.00
_cell.angle_beta   90.00
_cell.angle_gamma   90.00
#
_symmetry.space_group_name_H-M   'P 1'
#
loop_
_entity.id
_entity.type
_entity.pdbx_description
1 polymer ?
#
loop_
_entity_poly.entity_id
_entity_poly.type
_entity_poly.pdbx_seq_one_letter_code
_entity_poly.pdbx_strand_id
1 'polypeptide(L)'
;STITFHCASDQGAKLLVNNKTLVEWSGPKDERSGSVDLVKGKSYPIRLIYDHKEGIGGYVTVTWGWQGHDKSPIGAEYLLHSPAQQRLVERYCLLSSD
;
A
#
# COMPACT_ATOMS: atom_id res chain seq x y z
N SER A 1 15.12 9.94 4.15
CA SER A 1 14.87 10.48 2.79
C SER A 1 13.40 10.70 2.60
N THR A 2 13.03 11.73 1.85
CA THR A 2 11.65 11.95 1.45
C THR A 2 11.29 10.99 0.33
N ILE A 3 10.31 10.12 0.60
CA ILE A 3 9.80 9.13 -0.35
C ILE A 3 8.42 9.58 -0.80
N THR A 4 8.17 9.56 -2.11
CA THR A 4 6.86 9.85 -2.70
C THR A 4 6.17 8.54 -3.04
N PHE A 5 4.99 8.33 -2.49
CA PHE A 5 4.10 7.22 -2.83
C PHE A 5 3.05 7.69 -3.81
N HIS A 6 2.75 6.87 -4.80
CA HIS A 6 1.69 7.07 -5.78
C HIS A 6 0.69 5.94 -5.67
N CYS A 7 -0.59 6.29 -5.52
CA CYS A 7 -1.68 5.34 -5.47
C CYS A 7 -2.57 5.59 -6.68
N ALA A 8 -2.74 4.57 -7.51
CA ALA A 8 -3.65 4.60 -8.65
C ALA A 8 -4.79 3.62 -8.45
N SER A 9 -6.01 3.99 -8.84
CA SER A 9 -7.19 3.13 -8.71
C SER A 9 -8.26 3.52 -9.71
N ASP A 10 -9.13 2.60 -10.07
CA ASP A 10 -10.35 2.90 -10.83
C ASP A 10 -11.43 3.60 -9.97
N GLN A 11 -11.35 3.49 -8.65
CA GLN A 11 -12.32 4.02 -7.69
C GLN A 11 -11.62 4.76 -6.54
N GLY A 12 -12.23 4.79 -5.35
CA GLY A 12 -11.69 5.47 -4.18
C GLY A 12 -10.52 4.69 -3.57
N ALA A 13 -9.53 5.42 -3.05
CA ALA A 13 -8.50 4.80 -2.23
C ALA A 13 -8.00 5.71 -1.13
N LYS A 14 -7.49 5.08 -0.06
CA LYS A 14 -6.80 5.74 1.04
C LYS A 14 -5.50 5.01 1.36
N LEU A 15 -4.39 5.71 1.26
CA LEU A 15 -3.07 5.21 1.59
C LEU A 15 -2.55 5.90 2.85
N LEU A 16 -2.24 5.10 3.86
CA LEU A 16 -1.56 5.53 5.07
C LEU A 16 -0.17 4.92 5.14
N VAL A 17 0.83 5.74 5.43
CA VAL A 17 2.20 5.30 5.71
C VAL A 17 2.62 5.93 7.04
N ASN A 18 3.18 5.12 7.94
CA ASN A 18 3.49 5.53 9.31
C ASN A 18 2.28 6.16 10.03
N ASN A 19 1.10 5.57 9.83
CA ASN A 19 -0.20 6.02 10.36
C ASN A 19 -0.63 7.44 9.90
N LYS A 20 0.07 8.06 8.94
CA LYS A 20 -0.31 9.34 8.33
C LYS A 20 -1.00 9.08 6.99
N THR A 21 -2.16 9.68 6.78
CA THR A 21 -2.80 9.70 5.46
C THR A 21 -1.93 10.48 4.48
N LEU A 22 -1.43 9.80 3.45
CA LEU A 22 -0.71 10.43 2.35
C LEU A 22 -1.65 10.73 1.19
N VAL A 23 -2.62 9.85 0.98
CA VAL A 23 -3.54 9.91 -0.15
C VAL A 23 -4.93 9.49 0.31
N GLU A 24 -5.96 10.23 -0.08
CA GLU A 24 -7.35 9.92 0.21
C GLU A 24 -8.27 10.55 -0.84
N TRP A 25 -9.15 9.75 -1.41
CA TRP A 25 -10.25 10.22 -2.26
C TRP A 25 -11.34 9.15 -2.38
N SER A 26 -12.52 9.60 -2.80
CA SER A 26 -13.68 8.76 -3.08
C SER A 26 -14.09 8.89 -4.54
N GLY A 27 -14.58 7.80 -5.14
CA GLY A 27 -15.02 7.77 -6.54
C GLY A 27 -13.87 7.65 -7.54
N PRO A 28 -14.17 7.65 -8.84
CA PRO A 28 -13.21 7.36 -9.88
C PRO A 28 -12.13 8.45 -10.00
N LYS A 29 -10.86 8.03 -9.94
CA LYS A 29 -9.72 8.91 -10.16
C LYS A 29 -8.44 8.13 -10.44
N ASP A 30 -7.75 8.49 -11.52
CA ASP A 30 -6.60 7.73 -12.03
C ASP A 30 -5.45 7.55 -11.02
N GLU A 31 -4.90 8.63 -10.46
CA GLU A 31 -3.77 8.58 -9.53
C GLU A 31 -3.74 9.79 -8.57
N ARG A 32 -3.25 9.58 -7.35
CA ARG A 32 -2.80 10.64 -6.43
C ARG A 32 -1.50 10.21 -5.73
N SER A 33 -0.73 11.19 -5.26
CA SER A 33 0.53 10.94 -4.56
C SER A 33 0.64 11.73 -3.26
N GLY A 34 1.56 11.29 -2.41
CA GLY A 34 1.94 11.99 -1.18
C GLY A 34 3.32 11.54 -0.69
N SER A 35 4.00 12.43 0.02
CA SER A 35 5.39 12.18 0.46
C SER A 35 5.52 12.09 1.97
N VAL A 36 6.50 11.31 2.42
CA VAL A 36 6.83 11.12 3.83
C VAL A 36 8.33 10.87 4.01
N ASP A 37 8.89 11.35 5.11
CA ASP A 37 10.27 11.05 5.47
C ASP A 37 10.39 9.69 6.15
N LEU A 38 11.20 8.82 5.56
CA LEU A 38 11.51 7.49 6.09
C LEU A 38 13.00 7.35 6.36
N VAL A 39 13.33 6.53 7.36
CA VAL A 39 14.71 6.15 7.70
C VAL A 39 15.01 4.78 7.09
N LYS A 40 16.11 4.68 6.34
CA LYS A 40 16.56 3.42 5.72
C LYS A 40 16.75 2.34 6.78
N GLY A 41 16.25 1.13 6.50
CA GLY A 41 16.34 -0.02 7.42
C GLY A 41 15.30 -0.04 8.53
N LYS A 42 14.43 0.97 8.65
CA LYS A 42 13.32 0.98 9.60
C LYS A 42 12.03 0.56 8.90
N SER A 43 11.30 -0.38 9.49
CA SER A 43 9.96 -0.76 9.04
C SER A 43 8.91 0.23 9.57
N TYR A 44 7.91 0.52 8.74
CA TYR A 44 6.80 1.40 9.06
C TYR A 44 5.46 0.74 8.71
N PRO A 45 4.39 0.97 9.48
CA PRO A 45 3.06 0.52 9.10
C PRO A 45 2.63 1.14 7.77
N ILE A 46 2.13 0.31 6.86
CA ILE A 46 1.46 0.72 5.63
C ILE A 46 0.04 0.15 5.64
N ARG A 47 -0.93 0.96 5.24
CA ARG A 47 -2.33 0.55 5.08
C ARG A 47 -2.89 1.13 3.81
N LEU A 48 -3.42 0.27 2.96
CA LEU A 48 -4.19 0.63 1.78
C LEU A 48 -5.65 0.25 2.02
N ILE A 49 -6.56 1.18 1.78
CA ILE A 49 -7.99 0.93 1.71
C ILE A 49 -8.40 1.21 0.28
N TYR A 50 -9.02 0.23 -0.36
CA TYR A 50 -9.58 0.34 -1.70
C TYR A 50 -11.10 0.34 -1.58
N ASP A 51 -11.73 1.44 -1.98
CA ASP A 51 -13.17 1.69 -1.91
C ASP A 51 -13.79 1.54 -3.30
N HIS A 52 -13.99 0.28 -3.71
CA HIS A 52 -14.67 -0.06 -4.96
C HIS A 52 -16.15 -0.34 -4.67
N LYS A 53 -17.03 0.62 -5.00
CA LYS A 53 -18.47 0.49 -4.78
C LYS A 53 -19.26 0.02 -5.99
N GLU A 54 -18.74 0.27 -7.19
CA GLU A 54 -19.46 0.09 -8.45
C GLU A 54 -18.49 -0.02 -9.63
N GLY A 55 -18.91 -0.71 -10.69
CA GLY A 55 -18.11 -0.92 -11.91
C GLY A 55 -17.97 -2.41 -12.27
N ILE A 56 -17.34 -2.66 -13.43
CA ILE A 56 -16.92 -3.99 -13.87
C ILE A 56 -15.39 -3.97 -13.95
N GLY A 57 -14.73 -4.91 -13.28
CA GLY A 57 -13.27 -4.89 -13.10
C GLY A 57 -12.87 -4.25 -11.77
N GLY A 58 -11.57 -4.17 -11.51
CA GLY A 58 -11.05 -3.57 -10.28
C GLY A 58 -9.54 -3.45 -10.33
N TYR A 59 -9.01 -2.25 -10.06
CA TYR A 59 -7.57 -2.11 -9.83
C TYR A 59 -7.25 -1.11 -8.72
N VAL A 60 -6.18 -1.45 -7.99
CA VAL A 60 -5.46 -0.53 -7.13
C VAL A 60 -3.97 -0.87 -7.20
N THR A 61 -3.12 0.13 -7.39
CA THR A 61 -1.68 -0.03 -7.40
C THR A 61 -1.02 1.00 -6.50
N VAL A 62 0.08 0.60 -5.85
CA VAL A 62 0.93 1.50 -5.09
C VAL A 62 2.34 1.38 -5.63
N THR A 63 2.90 2.52 -6.01
CA THR A 63 4.28 2.66 -6.46
C THR A 63 4.97 3.74 -5.63
N TRP A 64 6.31 3.75 -5.62
CA TRP A 64 7.09 4.71 -4.88
C TRP A 64 8.32 5.18 -5.66
N GLY A 65 8.84 6.34 -5.29
CA GLY A 65 10.07 6.89 -5.86
C GLY A 65 10.68 7.95 -4.93
N TRP A 66 11.96 8.25 -5.14
CA TRP A 66 12.68 9.29 -4.42
C TRP A 66 13.84 9.80 -5.27
N GLN A 67 14.58 10.80 -4.77
CA GLN A 67 15.73 11.32 -5.50
C GLN A 67 16.76 10.21 -5.79
N GLY A 68 17.02 9.94 -7.06
CA GLY A 68 17.93 8.89 -7.50
C GLY A 68 17.31 7.49 -7.56
N HIS A 69 15.99 7.37 -7.42
CA HIS A 69 15.26 6.12 -7.64
C HIS A 69 13.92 6.37 -8.32
N ASP A 70 13.78 5.83 -9.53
CA ASP A 70 12.59 6.02 -10.34
C ASP A 70 11.33 5.42 -9.69
N LYS A 71 10.17 5.93 -10.12
CA LYS A 71 8.86 5.42 -9.72
C LYS A 71 8.76 3.95 -10.12
N SER A 72 8.51 3.07 -9.15
CA SER A 72 8.41 1.62 -9.37
C SER A 72 7.45 0.97 -8.37
N PRO A 73 6.93 -0.25 -8.64
CA PRO A 73 6.21 -1.03 -7.66
C PRO A 73 7.03 -1.25 -6.39
N ILE A 74 6.36 -1.25 -5.24
CA ILE A 74 7.02 -1.63 -3.98
C ILE A 74 7.31 -3.13 -4.06
N GLY A 75 8.59 -3.50 -4.03
CA GLY A 75 9.01 -4.91 -4.01
C GLY A 75 8.40 -5.67 -2.83
N ALA A 76 7.99 -6.92 -3.07
CA ALA A 76 7.36 -7.76 -2.04
C ALA A 76 8.28 -7.99 -0.83
N GLU A 77 9.59 -7.98 -1.05
CA GLU A 77 10.62 -8.05 -0.01
C GLU A 77 10.61 -6.87 0.97
N TYR A 78 9.97 -5.75 0.61
CA TYR A 78 9.79 -4.58 1.46
C TYR A 78 8.41 -4.53 2.12
N LEU A 79 7.51 -5.47 1.78
CA LEU A 79 6.16 -5.57 2.34
C LEU A 79 6.13 -6.72 3.35
N LEU A 80 6.12 -6.34 4.62
CA LEU A 80 6.13 -7.28 5.73
C LEU A 80 4.74 -7.39 6.36
N HIS A 81 4.34 -8.61 6.70
CA HIS A 81 3.22 -8.81 7.61
C HIS A 81 3.58 -8.28 9.00
N SER A 82 2.64 -7.62 9.66
CA SER A 82 2.75 -7.44 11.11
C SER A 82 2.77 -8.80 11.80
N PRO A 83 3.32 -8.91 13.02
CA PRO A 83 3.29 -10.18 13.77
C PRO A 83 1.88 -10.78 13.91
N ALA A 84 0.84 -9.94 14.00
CA ALA A 84 -0.54 -10.40 14.04
C ALA A 84 -1.00 -10.97 12.70
N GLN A 85 -0.68 -10.31 11.58
CA GLN A 85 -0.98 -10.82 10.24
C GLN A 85 -0.20 -12.11 9.93
N GLN A 86 1.06 -12.19 10.36
CA GLN A 86 1.89 -13.39 10.20
C GLN A 86 1.22 -14.61 10.86
N ARG A 87 0.77 -14.47 12.12
CA ARG A 87 0.04 -15.53 12.83
C ARG A 87 -1.27 -15.94 12.15
N LEU A 88 -1.98 -14.99 11.52
CA LEU A 88 -3.19 -15.30 10.76
C LEU A 88 -2.85 -16.14 9.53
N VAL A 89 -1.82 -15.76 8.77
CA VAL A 89 -1.35 -16.52 7.60
C VAL A 89 -0.96 -17.94 8.00
N GLU A 90 -0.14 -18.09 9.05
CA GLU A 90 0.29 -19.39 9.57
C GLU A 90 -0.90 -20.27 9.96
N ARG A 91 -1.90 -19.70 10.65
CA ARG A 91 -3.12 -20.44 11.01
C ARG A 91 -3.90 -20.91 9.78
N TYR A 92 -4.07 -20.08 8.77
CA TYR A 92 -4.81 -20.46 7.57
C TYR A 92 -4.09 -21.54 6.75
N CYS A 93 -2.76 -21.48 6.64
CA CYS A 93 -1.98 -22.52 5.95
C CYS A 93 -2.09 -23.88 6.64
N LEU A 94 -2.11 -23.92 7.98
CA LEU A 94 -2.27 -25.18 8.71
C LEU A 94 -3.68 -25.78 8.53
N LEU A 95 -4.72 -24.96 8.40
CA LEU A 95 -6.10 -25.42 8.21
C LEU A 95 -6.44 -25.84 6.77
N SER A 96 -5.63 -25.46 5.78
CA SER A 96 -5.82 -25.85 4.38
C SER A 96 -5.05 -27.13 3.99
N SER A 97 -4.44 -27.79 4.96
CA SER A 97 -3.60 -28.99 4.78
C SER A 97 -4.30 -30.31 5.10
N ASP A 98 -5.58 -30.26 5.50
CA ASP A 98 -6.48 -31.39 5.78
C ASP A 98 -7.53 -31.56 4.67
#